data_AF-A3IL80-F1
#
_entry.id   AF-A3IL80-F1
#
_cell.length_a   1.000
_cell.length_b   1.000
_cell.length_c   1.000
_cell.angle_alpha   90.00
_cell.angle_beta   90.00
_cell.angle_gamma   90.00
#
_symmetry.space_group_name_H-M   'P 1'
#
loop_
_entity.id
_entity.type
_entity.pdbx_description
1 polymer ?
#
loop_
_entity_poly.entity_id
_entity_poly.type
_entity_poly.pdbx_seq_one_letter_code
_entity_poly.pdbx_strand_id
1 'polypeptide(L)'
;MSQTEPGVQLNPDELNQLSKSGLVQIILAQQKLIEQLQKEIEKLKLSRNLDSQTSSKPPSTDLLKKSEKAKTTEDDKDKKRKPGGQPGHKGKTRKGFGRIDRIQILQPSICSHCGQTELLIEPVKVDSQQVAQLVDKPIEVVEYHRHHCRCGHCGEVTKANWSPKTVPGQDLGVKLQAFLGWLGNYGHLPYEKQQEMLWELGQLR
;
A
#
# COMPACT_ATOMS: atom_id res chain seq x y z
N MET A 1 22.74 -35.91 12.02
CA MET A 1 24.13 -36.22 12.42
C MET A 1 24.46 -35.28 13.57
N SER A 2 24.30 -35.75 14.81
CA SER A 2 24.48 -34.94 16.01
C SER A 2 25.96 -34.99 16.39
N GLN A 3 26.66 -33.86 16.23
CA GLN A 3 28.02 -33.73 16.73
C GLN A 3 27.91 -33.32 18.20
N THR A 4 28.22 -34.26 19.09
CA THR A 4 28.32 -34.04 20.54
C THR A 4 29.69 -33.41 20.81
N GLU A 5 29.73 -32.15 21.24
CA GLU A 5 30.97 -31.52 21.70
C GLU A 5 31.48 -32.21 22.99
N PRO A 6 32.81 -32.38 23.15
CA PRO A 6 33.38 -33.07 24.30
C PRO A 6 33.31 -32.16 25.54
N GLY A 7 32.44 -32.50 26.48
CA GLY A 7 32.41 -31.87 27.80
C GLY A 7 33.72 -32.12 28.53
N VAL A 8 34.42 -31.05 28.90
CA VAL A 8 35.61 -31.10 29.76
C VAL A 8 35.20 -31.69 31.11
N GLN A 9 35.54 -32.94 31.37
CA GLN A 9 35.37 -33.57 32.68
C GLN A 9 36.57 -33.18 33.56
N LEU A 10 36.35 -32.25 34.50
CA LEU A 10 37.34 -31.92 35.53
C LEU A 10 37.27 -33.00 36.63
N ASN A 11 38.41 -33.63 36.94
CA ASN A 11 38.51 -34.70 37.93
C ASN A 11 38.55 -34.11 39.37
N PRO A 12 37.68 -34.53 40.29
CA PRO A 12 37.65 -34.00 41.67
C PRO A 12 38.99 -34.11 42.43
N ASP A 13 39.77 -35.15 42.16
CA ASP A 13 41.05 -35.39 42.85
C ASP A 13 42.14 -34.38 42.45
N GLU A 14 42.08 -33.85 41.23
CA GLU A 14 43.01 -32.82 40.73
C GLU A 14 42.65 -31.44 41.31
N LEU A 15 41.35 -31.18 41.50
CA LEU A 15 40.87 -29.94 42.10
C LEU A 15 41.26 -29.84 43.59
N ASN A 16 41.25 -30.96 44.31
CA ASN A 16 41.64 -31.01 45.72
C ASN A 16 43.14 -30.78 45.97
N GLN A 17 43.98 -30.92 44.94
CA GLN A 17 45.42 -30.67 45.02
C GLN A 17 45.80 -29.21 44.69
N LEU A 18 44.85 -28.41 44.21
CA LEU A 18 45.08 -27.00 43.91
C LEU A 18 45.11 -26.16 45.20
N SER A 19 45.93 -25.11 45.17
CA SER A 19 45.93 -24.11 46.25
C SER A 19 44.60 -23.36 46.29
N LYS A 20 44.26 -22.79 47.46
CA LYS A 20 43.03 -21.98 47.63
C LYS A 20 42.92 -20.86 46.59
N SER A 21 44.05 -20.26 46.19
CA SER A 21 44.07 -19.23 45.15
C SER A 21 43.76 -19.78 43.76
N GLY A 22 44.23 -20.99 43.43
CA GLY A 22 43.90 -21.67 42.17
C GLY A 22 42.40 -22.00 42.05
N LEU A 23 41.79 -22.48 43.13
CA LEU A 23 40.35 -22.72 43.18
C LEU A 23 39.52 -21.44 43.00
N VAL A 24 39.94 -20.33 43.62
CA VAL A 24 39.27 -19.03 43.45
C VAL A 24 39.34 -18.55 42.00
N GLN A 25 40.47 -18.71 41.31
CA GLN A 25 40.58 -18.33 39.90
C GLN A 25 39.67 -19.16 38.99
N ILE A 26 39.53 -20.46 39.25
CA ILE A 26 38.62 -21.34 38.50
C ILE A 26 37.17 -20.91 38.71
N ILE A 27 36.76 -20.60 39.94
CA ILE A 27 35.40 -20.14 40.25
C ILE A 27 35.07 -18.83 39.51
N LEU A 28 36.01 -17.86 39.49
CA LEU A 28 35.82 -16.60 38.77
C LEU A 28 35.75 -16.80 37.26
N ALA A 29 36.57 -17.70 36.70
CA ALA A 29 36.53 -18.04 35.28
C ALA A 29 35.19 -18.70 34.90
N GLN A 30 34.69 -19.62 35.73
CA GLN A 30 33.40 -20.27 35.54
C GLN A 30 32.24 -19.29 35.63
N GLN A 31 32.23 -18.37 36.60
CA GLN A 31 31.19 -17.33 36.70
C GLN A 31 31.12 -16.48 35.42
N LYS A 32 32.26 -16.02 34.91
CA LYS A 32 32.32 -15.23 33.68
C LYS A 32 31.78 -15.99 32.47
N LEU A 33 32.10 -17.28 32.38
CA LEU A 33 31.62 -18.15 31.29
C LEU A 33 30.11 -18.39 31.38
N ILE A 34 29.58 -18.58 32.59
CA ILE A 34 28.13 -18.71 32.83
C ILE A 34 27.39 -17.44 32.39
N GLU A 35 27.89 -16.24 32.74
CA GLU A 35 27.27 -14.98 32.32
C GLU A 35 27.27 -14.80 30.79
N GLN A 36 28.36 -15.19 30.12
CA GLN A 36 28.45 -15.13 28.65
C GLN A 36 27.45 -16.08 28.00
N LEU A 37 27.37 -17.33 28.48
CA LEU A 37 26.42 -18.32 27.98
C LEU A 37 24.96 -17.89 28.24
N GLN A 38 24.66 -17.29 29.39
CA GLN A 38 23.31 -16.78 29.68
C GLN A 38 22.90 -15.67 28.71
N LYS A 39 23.79 -14.70 28.43
CA LYS A 39 23.54 -13.64 27.44
C LYS A 39 23.33 -14.20 26.04
N GLU A 40 24.11 -15.20 25.66
CA GLU A 40 23.98 -15.86 24.36
C GLU A 40 22.69 -16.66 24.25
N ILE A 41 22.28 -17.37 25.30
CA ILE A 41 20.98 -18.05 25.38
C ILE A 41 19.83 -17.06 25.30
N GLU A 42 19.88 -15.90 25.97
CA GLU A 42 18.84 -14.87 25.84
C GLU A 42 18.75 -14.32 24.42
N LYS A 43 19.89 -13.99 23.81
CA LYS A 43 19.95 -13.53 22.40
C LYS A 43 19.39 -14.58 21.44
N LEU A 44 19.73 -15.85 21.64
CA LEU A 44 19.23 -16.98 20.85
C LEU A 44 17.73 -17.19 21.07
N LYS A 45 17.23 -17.09 22.31
CA LYS A 45 15.79 -17.18 22.61
C LYS A 45 15.00 -16.04 21.97
N LEU A 46 15.52 -14.81 22.01
CA LEU A 46 14.91 -13.67 21.30
C LEU A 46 14.91 -13.90 19.78
N SER A 47 15.99 -14.44 19.21
CA SER A 47 16.05 -14.78 17.78
C SER A 47 15.12 -15.93 17.39
N ARG A 48 14.96 -16.95 18.25
CA ARG A 48 14.07 -18.09 18.00
C ARG A 48 12.59 -17.73 18.13
N ASN A 49 12.25 -16.74 18.95
CA ASN A 49 10.90 -16.15 18.97
C ASN A 49 10.56 -15.34 17.70
N LEU A 50 11.53 -15.17 16.79
CA LEU A 50 11.33 -14.52 15.48
C LEU A 50 11.28 -15.52 14.31
N ASP A 51 11.59 -16.81 14.54
CA ASP A 51 11.59 -17.84 13.50
C ASP A 51 10.45 -18.85 13.73
N SER A 52 9.36 -18.62 12.99
CA SER A 52 8.28 -19.51 12.57
C SER A 52 8.36 -21.00 12.95
N GLN A 53 7.28 -21.57 13.52
CA GLN A 53 6.59 -22.77 12.95
C GLN A 53 5.51 -23.44 13.84
N THR A 54 5.13 -22.90 15.01
CA THR A 54 3.99 -23.46 15.76
C THR A 54 3.20 -22.38 16.48
N SER A 55 2.45 -21.55 15.76
CA SER A 55 1.27 -20.89 16.32
C SER A 55 0.48 -20.24 15.19
N SER A 56 -0.77 -20.67 15.06
CA SER A 56 -1.84 -20.15 14.22
C SER A 56 -1.92 -18.61 14.19
N LYS A 57 -1.18 -18.00 13.26
CA LYS A 57 -1.29 -16.58 12.89
C LYS A 57 -1.40 -16.46 11.36
N PRO A 58 -2.30 -15.62 10.83
CA PRO A 58 -2.52 -15.49 9.39
C PRO A 58 -1.31 -14.88 8.66
N PRO A 59 -1.15 -15.15 7.35
CA PRO A 59 0.09 -14.91 6.59
C PRO A 59 0.39 -13.43 6.30
N SER A 60 -0.34 -12.49 6.90
CA SER A 60 -0.26 -11.07 6.62
C SER A 60 0.75 -10.30 7.49
N THR A 61 1.60 -10.98 8.26
CA THR A 61 2.61 -10.34 9.13
C THR A 61 4.06 -10.50 8.65
N ASP A 62 4.29 -11.14 7.50
CA ASP A 62 5.64 -11.36 6.96
C ASP A 62 6.08 -10.21 6.03
N LEU A 63 6.00 -8.97 6.53
CA LEU A 63 6.35 -7.76 5.77
C LEU A 63 7.80 -7.30 6.00
N LEU A 64 8.60 -8.03 6.76
CA LEU A 64 9.94 -7.57 7.15
C LEU A 64 10.95 -8.72 7.14
N LYS A 65 11.18 -9.32 5.94
CA LYS A 65 12.42 -10.05 5.57
C LYS A 65 12.37 -10.62 4.15
N LYS A 66 11.95 -9.83 3.15
CA LYS A 66 12.41 -10.11 1.78
C LYS A 66 13.86 -9.66 1.68
N SER A 67 14.79 -10.58 1.94
CA SER A 67 16.16 -10.40 1.46
C SER A 67 16.08 -10.41 -0.06
N GLU A 68 16.36 -9.27 -0.69
CA GLU A 68 16.65 -9.16 -2.12
C GLU A 68 17.98 -9.87 -2.41
N LYS A 69 18.02 -11.19 -2.28
CA LYS A 69 19.03 -11.98 -2.97
C LYS A 69 18.54 -12.18 -4.40
N ALA A 70 18.78 -11.16 -5.22
CA ALA A 70 18.81 -11.32 -6.65
C ALA A 70 19.84 -12.43 -6.97
N LYS A 71 19.36 -13.64 -7.27
CA LYS A 71 20.16 -14.60 -8.03
C LYS A 71 20.24 -14.05 -9.46
N THR A 72 21.19 -13.17 -9.70
CA THR A 72 21.63 -12.85 -11.07
C THR A 72 22.42 -14.05 -11.58
N THR A 73 21.72 -15.04 -12.14
CA THR A 73 22.32 -15.91 -13.15
C THR A 73 22.43 -15.09 -14.42
N GLU A 74 23.66 -14.86 -14.87
CA GLU A 74 24.02 -13.99 -16.00
C GLU A 74 23.63 -14.56 -17.38
N ASP A 75 22.89 -15.67 -17.43
CA ASP A 75 22.54 -16.41 -18.65
C ASP A 75 21.25 -15.95 -19.36
N ASP A 76 20.53 -14.94 -18.86
CA ASP A 76 19.23 -14.51 -19.44
C ASP A 76 19.34 -13.20 -20.25
N LYS A 77 20.55 -12.84 -20.70
CA LYS A 77 20.80 -11.55 -21.39
C LYS A 77 20.46 -11.49 -22.89
N ASP A 78 19.94 -12.55 -23.50
CA ASP A 78 19.68 -12.57 -24.96
C ASP A 78 18.27 -13.00 -25.42
N LYS A 79 17.25 -12.81 -24.59
CA LYS A 79 15.87 -12.79 -25.10
C LYS A 79 15.19 -11.48 -24.76
N LYS A 80 15.40 -10.47 -25.62
CA LYS A 80 14.46 -9.35 -25.78
C LYS A 80 13.07 -9.93 -26.04
N ARG A 81 12.29 -10.16 -24.97
CA ARG A 81 10.91 -10.63 -25.06
C ARG A 81 10.17 -9.56 -25.85
N LYS A 82 9.69 -9.91 -27.05
CA LYS A 82 8.87 -9.02 -27.85
C LYS A 82 7.62 -8.66 -27.02
N PRO A 83 7.18 -7.40 -27.01
CA PRO A 83 5.94 -7.02 -26.34
C PRO A 83 4.78 -7.81 -26.94
N GLY A 84 4.06 -8.58 -26.12
CA GLY A 84 2.95 -9.44 -26.55
C GLY A 84 2.79 -10.69 -25.68
N GLY A 85 1.60 -11.30 -25.73
CA GLY A 85 1.38 -12.64 -25.17
C GLY A 85 2.21 -13.69 -25.92
N GLN A 86 2.39 -14.88 -25.34
CA GLN A 86 3.13 -15.95 -26.05
C GLN A 86 2.45 -16.27 -27.38
N PRO A 87 3.22 -16.67 -28.42
CA PRO A 87 2.66 -17.07 -29.70
C PRO A 87 1.52 -18.09 -29.52
N GLY A 88 0.32 -17.75 -30.00
CA GLY A 88 -0.89 -18.57 -29.84
C GLY A 88 -1.89 -18.09 -28.78
N HIS A 89 -1.55 -17.12 -27.92
CA HIS A 89 -2.55 -16.49 -27.06
C HIS A 89 -3.44 -15.54 -27.85
N LYS A 90 -4.74 -15.86 -27.91
CA LYS A 90 -5.74 -14.92 -28.42
C LYS A 90 -5.75 -13.68 -27.53
N GLY A 91 -5.31 -12.56 -28.07
CA GLY A 91 -5.41 -11.27 -27.40
C GLY A 91 -6.88 -10.98 -27.05
N LYS A 92 -7.19 -10.86 -25.76
CA LYS A 92 -8.46 -10.32 -25.28
C LYS A 92 -8.31 -8.81 -25.13
N THR A 93 -8.38 -8.08 -26.23
CA THR A 93 -8.50 -6.62 -26.15
C THR A 93 -9.82 -6.29 -25.46
N ARG A 94 -9.78 -5.42 -24.43
CA ARG A 94 -11.00 -5.02 -23.70
C ARG A 94 -11.98 -4.38 -24.68
N LYS A 95 -13.26 -4.74 -24.61
CA LYS A 95 -14.33 -4.25 -25.49
C LYS A 95 -14.84 -2.85 -25.11
N GLY A 96 -14.00 -1.99 -24.54
CA GLY A 96 -14.38 -0.70 -23.96
C GLY A 96 -15.05 -0.82 -22.57
N PHE A 97 -15.64 0.27 -22.09
CA PHE A 97 -16.20 0.40 -20.74
C PHE A 97 -17.73 0.34 -20.64
N GLY A 98 -18.46 0.28 -21.76
CA GLY A 98 -19.93 0.23 -21.81
C GLY A 98 -20.66 1.51 -21.37
N ARG A 99 -19.97 2.41 -20.65
CA ARG A 99 -20.40 3.77 -20.31
C ARG A 99 -19.37 4.78 -20.79
N ILE A 100 -19.83 5.97 -21.18
CA ILE A 100 -18.98 7.10 -21.55
C ILE A 100 -19.44 8.29 -20.71
N ASP A 101 -18.56 8.81 -19.86
CA ASP A 101 -18.88 9.92 -18.99
C ASP A 101 -18.72 11.29 -19.70
N ARG A 102 -17.81 11.37 -20.68
CA ARG A 102 -17.57 12.56 -21.52
C ARG A 102 -16.99 12.16 -22.88
N ILE A 103 -17.35 12.88 -23.93
CA ILE A 103 -16.73 12.78 -25.27
C ILE A 103 -15.88 14.04 -25.49
N GLN A 104 -14.60 13.85 -25.82
CA GLN A 104 -13.71 14.91 -26.27
C GLN A 104 -13.35 14.67 -27.73
N ILE A 105 -13.76 15.60 -28.59
CA ILE A 105 -13.47 15.54 -30.02
C ILE A 105 -12.12 16.22 -30.24
N LEU A 106 -11.16 15.48 -30.79
CA LEU A 106 -9.84 15.99 -31.15
C LEU A 106 -9.86 16.32 -32.65
N GLN A 107 -9.77 17.61 -32.97
CA GLN A 107 -9.67 18.09 -34.35
C GLN A 107 -8.29 18.71 -34.58
N PRO A 108 -7.64 18.43 -35.73
CA PRO A 108 -6.45 19.17 -36.10
C PRO A 108 -6.80 20.65 -36.30
N SER A 109 -5.96 21.55 -35.80
CA SER A 109 -6.08 22.99 -36.06
C SER A 109 -5.28 23.45 -37.28
N ILE A 110 -4.33 22.61 -37.73
CA ILE A 110 -3.37 22.92 -38.80
C ILE A 110 -3.13 21.66 -39.62
N CYS A 111 -3.02 21.81 -40.94
CA CYS A 111 -2.57 20.75 -41.83
C CYS A 111 -1.09 20.42 -41.55
N SER A 112 -0.80 19.18 -41.16
CA SER A 112 0.57 18.72 -40.89
C SER A 112 1.50 18.73 -42.11
N HIS A 113 0.95 18.82 -43.33
CA HIS A 113 1.71 18.84 -44.58
C HIS A 113 2.04 20.26 -45.07
N CYS A 114 1.04 21.15 -45.18
CA CYS A 114 1.24 22.50 -45.73
C CYS A 114 1.17 23.63 -44.68
N GLY A 115 0.80 23.35 -43.44
CA GLY A 115 0.71 24.36 -42.37
C GLY A 115 -0.50 25.30 -42.44
N GLN A 116 -1.40 25.11 -43.40
CA GLN A 116 -2.63 25.91 -43.49
C GLN A 116 -3.66 25.49 -42.43
N THR A 117 -4.48 26.45 -42.01
CA THR A 117 -5.54 26.26 -40.99
C THR A 117 -6.92 26.01 -41.59
N GLU A 118 -7.07 26.18 -42.91
CA GLU A 118 -8.31 25.94 -43.64
C GLU A 118 -8.54 24.44 -43.81
N LEU A 119 -9.13 23.82 -42.78
CA LEU A 119 -9.48 22.41 -42.75
C LEU A 119 -11.00 22.26 -42.96
N LEU A 120 -11.39 21.22 -43.71
CA LEU A 120 -12.80 20.89 -43.86
C LEU A 120 -13.38 20.42 -42.52
N ILE A 121 -14.62 20.86 -42.24
CA ILE A 121 -15.30 20.56 -40.97
C ILE A 121 -15.71 19.09 -40.89
N GLU A 122 -16.08 18.47 -42.02
CA GLU A 122 -16.54 17.09 -42.07
C GLU A 122 -15.36 16.11 -42.06
N PRO A 123 -15.28 15.18 -41.07
CA PRO A 123 -14.15 14.26 -40.97
C PRO A 123 -14.25 13.15 -42.03
N VAL A 124 -13.14 12.88 -42.72
CA VAL A 124 -13.04 11.74 -43.66
C VAL A 124 -13.07 10.40 -42.92
N LYS A 125 -12.58 10.37 -41.67
CA LYS A 125 -12.56 9.19 -40.80
C LYS A 125 -12.56 9.64 -39.35
N VAL A 126 -13.22 8.88 -38.47
CA VAL A 126 -13.17 9.06 -37.03
C VAL A 126 -12.69 7.75 -36.38
N ASP A 127 -11.52 7.81 -35.75
CA ASP A 127 -11.04 6.76 -34.86
C ASP A 127 -11.48 7.08 -33.43
N SER A 128 -11.81 6.05 -32.64
CA SER A 128 -12.23 6.22 -31.24
C SER A 128 -11.37 5.40 -30.29
N GLN A 129 -10.98 6.02 -29.17
CA GLN A 129 -10.25 5.38 -28.09
C GLN A 129 -10.91 5.76 -26.77
N GLN A 130 -11.27 4.75 -25.97
CA GLN A 130 -11.80 4.98 -24.62
C GLN A 130 -10.67 4.82 -23.59
N VAL A 131 -10.56 5.80 -22.71
CA VAL A 131 -9.60 5.79 -21.61
C VAL A 131 -10.36 6.07 -20.31
N ALA A 132 -10.15 5.23 -19.30
CA ALA A 132 -10.57 5.54 -17.94
C ALA A 132 -9.45 6.37 -17.30
N GLN A 133 -9.76 7.60 -16.89
CA GLN A 133 -8.79 8.53 -16.33
C GLN A 133 -9.30 9.10 -15.00
N LEU A 134 -8.36 9.44 -14.11
CA LEU A 134 -8.64 10.31 -12.98
C LEU A 134 -8.87 11.73 -13.52
N VAL A 135 -9.92 12.39 -13.07
CA VAL A 135 -10.24 13.77 -13.46
C VAL A 135 -9.55 14.76 -12.53
N ASP A 136 -9.30 15.98 -13.00
CA ASP A 136 -8.53 17.01 -12.25
C ASP A 136 -9.15 17.37 -10.90
N LYS A 137 -10.49 17.38 -10.80
CA LYS A 137 -11.25 17.64 -9.57
C LYS A 137 -12.19 16.46 -9.30
N PRO A 138 -11.69 15.35 -8.77
CA PRO A 138 -12.49 14.15 -8.50
C PRO A 138 -13.41 14.31 -7.29
N ILE A 139 -13.15 15.31 -6.44
CA ILE A 139 -13.99 15.67 -5.29
C ILE A 139 -14.57 17.06 -5.53
N GLU A 140 -15.89 17.16 -5.54
CA GLU A 140 -16.63 18.41 -5.71
C GLU A 140 -17.03 18.99 -4.35
N VAL A 141 -16.68 20.26 -4.11
CA VAL A 141 -17.15 21.03 -2.96
C VAL A 141 -18.39 21.80 -3.38
N VAL A 142 -19.53 21.49 -2.75
CA VAL A 142 -20.82 22.11 -3.06
C VAL A 142 -21.27 22.95 -1.87
N GLU A 143 -21.39 24.26 -2.07
CA GLU A 143 -22.00 25.18 -1.11
C GLU A 143 -23.51 25.23 -1.34
N TYR A 144 -24.30 24.94 -0.30
CA TYR A 144 -25.76 24.93 -0.38
C TYR A 144 -26.35 26.18 0.28
N HIS A 145 -26.92 27.07 -0.53
CA HIS A 145 -27.66 28.23 -0.03
C HIS A 145 -29.11 27.84 0.28
N ARG A 146 -29.45 27.83 1.57
CA ARG A 146 -30.83 27.60 2.00
C ARG A 146 -31.58 28.93 2.12
N HIS A 147 -32.41 29.21 1.13
CA HIS A 147 -33.22 30.43 1.13
C HIS A 147 -34.42 30.29 2.08
N HIS A 148 -34.73 31.39 2.75
CA HIS A 148 -35.95 31.58 3.50
C HIS A 148 -36.78 32.62 2.74
N CYS A 149 -38.00 32.25 2.36
CA CYS A 149 -38.85 33.07 1.52
C CYS A 149 -40.18 33.32 2.23
N ARG A 150 -40.69 34.54 2.13
CA ARG A 150 -42.01 34.88 2.64
C ARG A 150 -43.07 34.48 1.61
N CYS A 151 -44.10 33.77 2.05
CA CYS A 151 -45.26 33.45 1.23
C CYS A 151 -46.03 34.73 0.90
N GLY A 152 -46.27 35.00 -0.39
CA GLY A 152 -47.03 36.17 -0.82
C GLY A 152 -48.52 36.12 -0.48
N HIS A 153 -49.04 34.95 -0.11
CA HIS A 153 -50.46 34.77 0.23
C HIS A 153 -50.74 34.89 1.73
N CYS A 154 -50.00 34.17 2.58
CA CYS A 154 -50.24 34.13 4.03
C CYS A 154 -49.19 34.87 4.86
N GLY A 155 -48.10 35.37 4.25
CA GLY A 155 -47.03 36.08 4.96
C GLY A 155 -46.08 35.18 5.77
N GLU A 156 -46.32 33.87 5.84
CA GLU A 156 -45.47 32.90 6.55
C GLU A 156 -44.07 32.79 5.90
N VAL A 157 -43.03 32.61 6.71
CA VAL A 157 -41.66 32.42 6.20
C VAL A 157 -41.37 30.93 6.09
N THR A 158 -41.20 30.44 4.86
CA THR A 158 -40.84 29.06 4.58
C THR A 158 -39.39 28.94 4.13
N LYS A 159 -38.83 27.73 4.20
CA LYS A 159 -37.44 27.45 3.81
C LYS A 159 -37.35 26.15 3.01
N ALA A 160 -36.33 26.06 2.15
CA ALA A 160 -36.03 24.83 1.44
C ALA A 160 -35.52 23.75 2.41
N ASN A 161 -35.85 22.48 2.12
CA ASN A 161 -35.27 21.34 2.83
C ASN A 161 -33.81 21.13 2.38
N TRP A 162 -32.98 20.59 3.27
CA TRP A 162 -31.64 20.15 2.89
C TRP A 162 -31.70 18.97 1.91
N SER A 163 -30.66 18.82 1.09
CA SER A 163 -30.54 17.68 0.19
C SER A 163 -30.50 16.38 0.98
N PRO A 164 -31.19 15.30 0.55
CA PRO A 164 -31.08 13.99 1.19
C PRO A 164 -29.65 13.42 1.16
N LYS A 165 -28.80 13.96 0.28
CA LYS A 165 -27.38 13.55 0.11
C LYS A 165 -26.44 14.29 1.07
N THR A 166 -26.95 15.29 1.79
CA THR A 166 -26.21 16.02 2.83
C THR A 166 -26.67 15.57 4.20
N VAL A 167 -25.72 15.27 5.08
CA VAL A 167 -26.01 14.98 6.48
C VAL A 167 -25.87 16.31 7.25
N PRO A 168 -26.91 16.79 7.95
CA PRO A 168 -26.81 18.04 8.70
C PRO A 168 -25.66 18.00 9.71
N GLY A 169 -24.84 19.05 9.74
CA GLY A 169 -23.70 19.17 10.65
C GLY A 169 -22.47 18.33 10.29
N GLN A 170 -22.40 17.81 9.06
CA GLN A 170 -21.24 17.10 8.53
C GLN A 170 -20.68 17.84 7.31
N ASP A 171 -19.36 17.89 7.21
CA ASP A 171 -18.67 18.60 6.11
C ASP A 171 -18.49 17.72 4.86
N LEU A 172 -18.68 16.40 5.00
CA LEU A 172 -18.54 15.42 3.92
C LEU A 172 -19.90 14.84 3.52
N GLY A 173 -20.17 14.81 2.22
CA GLY A 173 -21.37 14.18 1.68
C GLY A 173 -21.37 12.66 1.82
N VAL A 174 -22.57 12.06 1.83
CA VAL A 174 -22.80 10.63 2.11
C VAL A 174 -21.93 9.70 1.24
N LYS A 175 -21.75 10.02 -0.05
CA LYS A 175 -20.95 9.21 -0.97
C LYS A 175 -19.46 9.23 -0.63
N LEU A 176 -18.92 10.40 -0.27
CA LEU A 176 -17.50 10.53 0.09
C LEU A 176 -17.22 9.84 1.43
N GLN A 177 -18.12 10.00 2.41
CA GLN A 177 -18.04 9.27 3.67
C GLN A 177 -18.07 7.75 3.47
N ALA A 178 -18.96 7.24 2.62
CA ALA A 178 -19.02 5.81 2.31
C ALA A 178 -17.72 5.30 1.64
N PHE A 179 -17.14 6.09 0.73
CA PHE A 179 -15.87 5.76 0.09
C PHE A 179 -14.70 5.72 1.08
N LEU A 180 -14.58 6.71 1.97
CA LEU A 180 -13.57 6.74 3.02
C LEU A 180 -13.74 5.58 4.02
N GLY A 181 -14.98 5.26 4.39
CA GLY A 181 -15.30 4.08 5.21
C GLY A 181 -14.87 2.77 4.54
N TRP A 182 -15.07 2.64 3.22
CA TRP A 182 -14.59 1.50 2.46
C TRP A 182 -13.05 1.45 2.40
N LEU A 183 -12.39 2.60 2.18
CA LEU A 183 -10.92 2.69 2.19
C LEU A 183 -10.31 2.30 3.53
N GLY A 184 -10.92 2.74 4.64
CA GLY A 184 -10.45 2.38 5.97
C GLY A 184 -10.67 0.90 6.29
N ASN A 185 -11.89 0.41 6.08
CA ASN A 185 -12.28 -0.94 6.51
C ASN A 185 -11.75 -2.04 5.57
N TYR A 186 -11.84 -1.83 4.26
CA TYR A 186 -11.47 -2.82 3.25
C TYR A 186 -10.15 -2.48 2.55
N GLY A 187 -9.91 -1.20 2.26
CA GLY A 187 -8.66 -0.75 1.68
C GLY A 187 -7.49 -0.70 2.68
N HIS A 188 -7.78 -0.87 3.98
CA HIS A 188 -6.83 -0.77 5.09
C HIS A 188 -5.97 0.51 5.05
N LEU A 189 -6.53 1.60 4.53
CA LEU A 189 -5.85 2.89 4.44
C LEU A 189 -5.98 3.60 5.79
N PRO A 190 -4.86 3.88 6.51
CA PRO A 190 -4.92 4.58 7.78
C PRO A 190 -5.56 5.97 7.63
N TYR A 191 -6.14 6.48 8.72
CA TYR A 191 -6.83 7.77 8.70
C TYR A 191 -5.95 8.92 8.19
N GLU A 192 -4.70 8.99 8.62
CA GLU A 192 -3.74 10.02 8.17
C GLU A 192 -3.54 9.99 6.65
N LYS A 193 -3.49 8.80 6.05
CA LYS A 193 -3.37 8.63 4.59
C LYS A 193 -4.66 8.95 3.85
N GLN A 194 -5.81 8.75 4.48
CA GLN A 194 -7.07 9.23 3.95
C GLN A 194 -7.12 10.76 3.92
N GLN A 195 -6.65 11.44 4.97
CA GLN A 195 -6.57 12.91 5.01
C GLN A 195 -5.61 13.44 3.95
N GLU A 196 -4.42 12.85 3.81
CA GLU A 196 -3.46 13.19 2.74
C GLU A 196 -4.09 13.06 1.36
N MET A 197 -4.80 11.96 1.09
CA MET A 197 -5.51 11.76 -0.18
C MET A 197 -6.60 12.83 -0.42
N LEU A 198 -7.38 13.19 0.60
CA LEU A 198 -8.39 14.25 0.48
C LEU A 198 -7.76 15.61 0.19
N TRP A 199 -6.59 15.89 0.75
CA TRP A 199 -5.82 17.10 0.46
C TRP A 199 -5.27 17.08 -0.96
N GLU A 200 -4.63 15.99 -1.39
CA GLU A 200 -4.04 15.89 -2.73
C GLU A 200 -5.09 15.93 -3.86
N LEU A 201 -6.22 15.24 -3.68
CA LEU A 201 -7.24 15.09 -4.71
C LEU A 201 -8.32 16.18 -4.65
N GLY A 202 -8.62 16.69 -3.46
CA GLY A 202 -9.74 17.61 -3.24
C GLY A 202 -9.34 18.98 -2.68
N GLN A 203 -8.08 19.15 -2.26
CA GLN A 203 -7.60 20.33 -1.54
C GLN A 203 -8.44 20.60 -0.27
N LEU A 204 -8.96 19.52 0.33
CA LEU A 204 -9.74 19.56 1.56
C LEU A 204 -8.80 19.49 2.76
N ARG A 205 -8.91 20.44 3.70
CA ARG A 205 -8.13 20.47 4.95
C ARG A 205 -8.86 19.74 6.07
#